data_AF-A0AA41XY16-F1
#
_entry.id   AF-A0AA41XY16-F1
#
_cell.length_a   1.000
_cell.length_b   1.000
_cell.length_c   1.000
_cell.angle_alpha   90.00
_cell.angle_beta   90.00
_cell.angle_gamma   90.00
#
_symmetry.space_group_name_H-M   'P 1'
#
loop_
_entity.id
_entity.type
_entity.pdbx_description
1 polymer ?
#
loop_
_entity_poly.entity_id
_entity_poly.type
_entity_poly.pdbx_seq_one_letter_code
_entity_poly.pdbx_strand_id
1 'polypeptide(L)'
;MAIAALVVVLALCLAGVTAVSMQVRCVDAAREAARLAARGDERSALETARRIAPAGSRVQVRRDGDLLVATVVAHSKLLPALDIAARAVSAAEPGR
;
A
#
# COMPACT_ATOMS: atom_id res chain seq x y z
N MET A 1 28.75 3.91 -26.12
CA MET A 1 27.54 3.06 -26.00
C MET A 1 27.52 2.20 -24.73
N ALA A 2 28.61 1.55 -24.33
CA ALA A 2 28.64 0.70 -23.12
C ALA A 2 28.21 1.42 -21.82
N ILE A 3 28.72 2.63 -21.58
CA ILE A 3 28.35 3.44 -20.41
C ILE A 3 26.86 3.82 -20.44
N ALA A 4 26.35 4.22 -21.61
CA ALA A 4 24.93 4.56 -21.76
C ALA A 4 24.02 3.36 -21.44
N ALA A 5 24.38 2.16 -21.91
CA ALA A 5 23.65 0.94 -21.58
C ALA A 5 23.67 0.63 -20.07
N LEU A 6 24.84 0.75 -19.42
CA LEU A 6 24.97 0.56 -17.97
C LEU A 6 24.12 1.55 -17.17
N VAL A 7 24.11 2.82 -17.56
CA VAL A 7 23.30 3.86 -16.90
C VAL A 7 21.81 3.54 -17.03
N VAL A 8 21.35 3.09 -18.20
CA VAL A 8 19.95 2.68 -18.42
C VAL A 8 19.59 1.48 -17.54
N VAL A 9 20.43 0.44 -17.49
CA VAL A 9 20.19 -0.74 -16.65
C VAL A 9 20.13 -0.35 -15.16
N LEU A 10 21.05 0.49 -14.69
CA LEU A 10 21.04 0.97 -13.31
C LEU A 10 19.75 1.76 -13.00
N ALA A 11 19.33 2.65 -13.89
CA ALA A 11 18.10 3.42 -13.73
C ALA A 11 16.87 2.49 -13.64
N LEU A 12 16.81 1.43 -14.46
CA LEU A 12 15.75 0.42 -14.41
C LEU A 12 15.78 -0.38 -13.10
N CYS A 13 16.96 -0.77 -12.60
CA CYS A 13 17.10 -1.45 -11.32
C CYS A 13 16.60 -0.57 -10.17
N LEU A 14 16.99 0.70 -10.13
CA LEU A 14 16.52 1.65 -9.12
C LEU A 14 15.01 1.85 -9.21
N ALA A 15 14.46 1.98 -10.42
CA ALA A 15 13.02 2.06 -10.63
C ALA A 15 12.30 0.82 -10.08
N GLY A 16 12.82 -0.38 -10.36
CA GLY A 16 12.30 -1.63 -9.81
C GLY A 16 12.32 -1.67 -8.28
N VAL A 17 13.45 -1.31 -7.65
CA VAL A 17 13.58 -1.27 -6.18
C VAL A 17 12.61 -0.28 -5.56
N THR A 18 12.43 0.91 -6.16
CA THR A 18 11.46 1.89 -5.66
C THR A 18 10.01 1.40 -5.77
N ALA A 19 9.67 0.73 -6.87
CA ALA A 19 8.34 0.13 -7.07
C ALA A 19 8.07 -0.98 -6.04
N VAL A 20 9.03 -1.89 -5.82
CA VAL A 20 8.91 -2.95 -4.79
C VAL A 20 8.77 -2.32 -3.39
N SER A 21 9.55 -1.29 -3.09
CA SER A 21 9.45 -0.59 -1.79
C SER A 21 8.10 0.10 -1.60
N MET A 22 7.50 0.63 -2.67
CA MET A 22 6.12 1.15 -2.63
C MET A 22 5.10 0.04 -2.41
N GLN A 23 5.26 -1.11 -3.08
CA GLN A 23 4.38 -2.26 -2.91
C GLN A 23 4.39 -2.76 -1.47
N VAL A 24 5.58 -2.94 -0.87
CA VAL A 24 5.73 -3.36 0.53
C VAL A 24 5.01 -2.39 1.46
N ARG A 25 5.25 -1.07 1.31
CA ARG A 25 4.56 -0.05 2.10
C ARG A 25 3.04 -0.07 1.94
N CYS A 26 2.53 -0.32 0.73
CA CYS A 26 1.08 -0.46 0.51
C CYS A 26 0.52 -1.70 1.20
N VAL A 27 1.22 -2.83 1.15
CA VAL A 27 0.83 -4.07 1.83
C VAL A 27 0.81 -3.88 3.35
N ASP A 28 1.86 -3.28 3.92
CA ASP A 28 1.95 -3.02 5.36
C ASP A 28 0.85 -2.07 5.82
N ALA A 29 0.62 -0.98 5.09
CA ALA A 29 -0.45 -0.03 5.37
C ALA A 29 -1.84 -0.69 5.30
N ALA A 30 -2.11 -1.50 4.27
CA ALA A 30 -3.37 -2.22 4.15
C ALA A 30 -3.55 -3.22 5.31
N ARG A 31 -2.49 -3.96 5.66
CA ARG A 31 -2.54 -4.98 6.70
C ARG A 31 -2.82 -4.37 8.07
N GLU A 32 -2.18 -3.24 8.39
CA GLU A 32 -2.41 -2.52 9.65
C GLU A 32 -3.80 -1.89 9.70
N ALA A 33 -4.26 -1.31 8.59
CA ALA A 33 -5.61 -0.78 8.48
C ALA A 33 -6.68 -1.86 8.70
N ALA A 34 -6.52 -3.03 8.07
CA ALA A 34 -7.47 -4.13 8.21
C ALA A 34 -7.54 -4.63 9.67
N ARG A 35 -6.38 -4.74 10.35
CA ARG A 35 -6.32 -5.12 11.78
C ARG A 35 -7.00 -4.11 12.69
N LEU A 36 -6.73 -2.81 12.51
CA LEU A 36 -7.33 -1.76 13.34
C LEU A 36 -8.84 -1.62 13.07
N ALA A 37 -9.25 -1.72 11.81
CA ALA A 37 -10.66 -1.71 11.46
C ALA A 37 -11.41 -2.92 12.02
N ALA A 38 -10.77 -4.10 12.06
CA ALA A 38 -11.34 -5.31 12.66
C ALA A 38 -11.64 -5.16 14.17
N ARG A 39 -10.91 -4.27 14.85
CA ARG A 39 -11.15 -3.87 16.25
C ARG A 39 -12.23 -2.80 16.42
N GLY A 40 -12.83 -2.35 15.31
CA GLY A 40 -13.82 -1.26 15.30
C GLY A 40 -13.22 0.14 15.29
N ASP A 41 -11.89 0.29 15.20
CA ASP A 41 -11.24 1.61 15.15
C ASP A 41 -10.85 2.02 13.72
N GLU A 42 -11.87 2.34 12.92
CA GLU A 42 -11.70 2.75 11.53
C GLU A 42 -10.92 4.08 11.39
N ARG A 43 -11.05 4.97 12.37
CA ARG A 43 -10.37 6.28 12.33
C ARG A 43 -8.86 6.09 12.49
N SER A 44 -8.42 5.35 13.50
CA SER A 44 -7.01 5.03 13.69
C SER A 44 -6.47 4.15 12.57
N ALA A 45 -7.30 3.27 11.99
CA ALA A 45 -6.94 2.48 10.81
C ALA A 45 -6.54 3.37 9.63
N LEU A 46 -7.38 4.36 9.28
CA LEU A 46 -7.10 5.28 8.18
C LEU A 46 -5.88 6.18 8.45
N GLU A 47 -5.74 6.67 9.68
CA GLU A 47 -4.61 7.53 10.06
C GLU A 47 -3.28 6.78 10.01
N THR A 48 -3.25 5.56 10.56
CA THR A 48 -2.04 4.72 10.57
C THR A 48 -1.67 4.26 9.17
N ALA A 49 -2.65 3.86 8.37
CA ALA A 49 -2.43 3.52 6.97
C ALA A 49 -1.82 4.68 6.18
N ARG A 50 -2.31 5.92 6.38
CA ARG A 50 -1.78 7.12 5.70
C ARG A 50 -0.35 7.45 6.13
N ARG A 51 0.04 7.12 7.37
CA ARG A 51 1.43 7.29 7.84
C ARG A 51 2.40 6.30 7.18
N ILE A 52 1.96 5.06 6.94
CA ILE A 52 2.80 4.00 6.38
C ILE A 52 2.81 4.07 4.84
N ALA A 53 1.67 4.39 4.24
CA ALA A 53 1.50 4.36 2.81
C ALA A 53 2.32 5.45 2.10
N PRO A 54 2.70 5.23 0.83
CA PRO A 54 3.40 6.25 0.04
C PRO A 54 2.61 7.56 -0.06
N ALA A 55 3.31 8.69 -0.20
CA ALA A 55 2.67 10.01 -0.31
C ALA A 55 1.69 10.08 -1.51
N GLY A 56 0.53 10.69 -1.29
CA GLY A 56 -0.53 10.78 -2.31
C GLY A 56 -1.34 9.50 -2.52
N SER A 57 -1.13 8.48 -1.68
CA SER A 57 -1.91 7.25 -1.73
C SER A 57 -3.36 7.44 -1.29
N ARG A 58 -4.25 6.67 -1.92
CA ARG A 58 -5.65 6.53 -1.55
C ARG A 58 -5.81 5.32 -0.66
N VAL A 59 -6.29 5.52 0.56
CA VAL A 59 -6.63 4.46 1.51
C VAL A 59 -8.14 4.34 1.60
N GLN A 60 -8.65 3.12 1.51
CA GLN A 60 -10.05 2.79 1.70
C GLN A 60 -10.16 1.57 2.61
N VAL A 61 -11.12 1.60 3.53
CA VAL A 61 -11.50 0.44 4.34
C VAL A 61 -12.98 0.19 4.08
N ARG A 62 -13.35 -1.06 3.85
CA ARG A 62 -14.75 -1.49 3.74
C ARG A 62 -14.98 -2.69 4.64
N ARG A 63 -16.20 -2.81 5.14
CA ARG A 63 -16.70 -4.04 5.77
C ARG A 63 -17.40 -4.88 4.71
N ASP A 64 -17.09 -6.17 4.70
CA ASP A 64 -17.67 -7.19 3.84
C ASP A 64 -18.08 -8.37 4.73
N GLY A 65 -19.34 -8.36 5.18
CA GLY A 65 -19.82 -9.26 6.24
C GLY A 65 -19.01 -9.11 7.52
N ASP A 66 -18.36 -10.19 7.94
CA ASP A 66 -17.48 -10.26 9.12
C ASP A 66 -16.02 -9.95 8.78
N LEU A 67 -15.72 -9.49 7.57
CA LEU A 67 -14.37 -9.16 7.13
C LEU A 67 -14.20 -7.65 6.96
N LEU A 68 -13.06 -7.12 7.40
CA LEU A 68 -12.62 -5.76 7.13
C LEU A 68 -11.55 -5.81 6.05
N VAL A 69 -11.86 -5.19 4.92
CA VAL A 69 -11.02 -5.17 3.72
C VAL A 69 -10.44 -3.77 3.58
N ALA A 70 -9.13 -3.65 3.76
CA ALA A 70 -8.40 -2.43 3.51
C ALA A 70 -7.72 -2.48 2.13
N THR A 71 -7.86 -1.41 1.36
CA THR A 71 -7.23 -1.23 0.06
C THR A 71 -6.42 0.06 0.05
N VAL A 72 -5.16 -0.03 -0.36
CA VAL A 72 -4.25 1.10 -0.51
C VAL A 72 -3.79 1.15 -1.96
N VAL A 73 -3.93 2.32 -2.59
CA VAL A 73 -3.48 2.57 -3.97
C VAL A 73 -2.54 3.75 -3.96
N ALA A 74 -1.32 3.57 -4.47
CA ALA A 74 -0.31 4.59 -4.60
C ALA A 74 0.07 4.80 -6.07
N HIS A 75 0.17 6.06 -6.47
CA HIS A 75 0.60 6.42 -7.81
C HIS A 75 2.12 6.60 -7.84
N SER A 76 2.83 5.92 -8.74
CA SER A 76 4.28 6.03 -8.84
C SER A 76 4.69 7.31 -9.58
N LYS A 77 5.43 8.20 -8.92
CA LYS A 77 5.99 9.40 -9.57
C LYS A 77 7.07 9.05 -10.61
N LEU A 78 7.76 7.94 -10.41
CA LEU A 78 8.84 7.50 -11.30
C LEU A 78 8.32 6.72 -12.50
N LEU A 79 7.15 6.08 -12.34
CA LEU A 79 6.46 5.31 -13.36
C LEU A 79 5.00 5.80 -13.42
N PRO A 80 4.74 6.99 -13.99
CA PRO A 80 3.42 7.65 -13.94
C PRO A 80 2.31 6.88 -14.66
N ALA A 81 2.64 5.83 -15.42
CA ALA A 81 1.68 4.91 -16.01
C ALA A 81 1.29 3.75 -15.09
N LEU A 82 1.85 3.65 -13.89
CA LEU A 82 1.67 2.51 -12.97
C LEU A 82 1.07 2.94 -11.64
N ASP A 83 -0.06 2.32 -11.33
CA ASP A 83 -0.64 2.29 -9.99
C ASP A 83 -0.17 1.06 -9.24
N ILE A 84 0.29 1.28 -8.01
CA ILE A 84 0.74 0.24 -7.09
C ILE A 84 -0.37 0.08 -6.06
N ALA A 85 -1.05 -1.07 -6.09
CA ALA A 85 -2.17 -1.35 -5.21
C ALA A 85 -1.90 -2.56 -4.32
N ALA A 86 -2.38 -2.49 -3.09
CA ALA A 86 -2.39 -3.60 -2.17
C ALA A 86 -3.74 -3.69 -1.45
N ARG A 87 -4.15 -4.92 -1.16
CA ARG A 87 -5.35 -5.22 -0.38
C ARG A 87 -4.99 -6.18 0.75
N ALA A 88 -5.54 -5.92 1.92
CA ALA A 88 -5.47 -6.82 3.06
C ALA A 88 -6.85 -6.99 3.68
N VAL A 89 -7.06 -8.15 4.31
CA VAL A 89 -8.33 -8.54 4.90
C VAL A 89 -8.08 -9.03 6.32
N SER A 90 -8.96 -8.69 7.26
CA SER A 90 -8.97 -9.19 8.63
C SER A 90 -10.40 -9.49 9.05
N ALA A 91 -10.63 -10.59 9.74
CA ALA A 91 -11.94 -10.83 10.37
C ALA A 91 -12.19 -9.82 11.49
N ALA A 92 -13.42 -9.35 11.60
CA ALA A 92 -13.88 -8.53 12.72
C ALA A 92 -13.73 -9.34 14.02
N GLU A 93 -13.32 -8.67 15.10
CA GLU A 93 -13.33 -9.32 16.40
C GLU A 93 -14.80 -9.65 16.77
N PRO A 94 -15.13 -10.92 17.07
CA PRO A 94 -16.48 -11.27 17.49
C PRO A 94 -16.82 -10.52 18.78
N GLY A 95 -18.02 -9.93 18.79
CA GLY A 95 -18.62 -9.04 19.79
C GLY A 95 -17.90 -8.90 21.13
N ARG A 96 -17.61 -7.66 21.48
CA ARG A 96 -17.59 -7.25 22.89
C ARG A 96 -19.02 -7.12 23.40
#